data_AF-A0A5K1E3V2-F1
#
_entry.id   AF-A0A5K1E3V2-F1
#
_cell.length_a   1.000
_cell.length_b   1.000
_cell.length_c   1.000
_cell.angle_alpha   90.00
_cell.angle_beta   90.00
_cell.angle_gamma   90.00
#
_symmetry.space_group_name_H-M   'P 1'
#
loop_
_entity.id
_entity.type
_entity.pdbx_description
1 polymer ?
#
loop_
_entity_poly.entity_id
_entity_poly.type
_entity_poly.pdbx_seq_one_letter_code
_entity_poly.pdbx_strand_id
1 'polypeptide(L)' 'EEIASSGPREEYVYMAKLAEHAERYEEMVEFMEKVTASMEGEVTVEERNLLSAAYKNVIGARRAS' A
#
# COMPACT_ATOMS: atom_id res chain seq x y z
N GLU A 1 -13.12 -19.92 1.18
CA GLU A 1 -12.56 -19.14 0.08
C GLU A 1 -11.08 -19.45 0.02
N GLU A 2 -10.64 -20.08 -1.05
CA GLU A 2 -9.25 -20.51 -1.25
C GLU A 2 -8.43 -19.27 -1.56
N ILE A 3 -7.60 -18.81 -0.61
CA ILE A 3 -6.64 -17.74 -0.88
C ILE A 3 -5.50 -18.41 -1.64
N ALA A 4 -5.72 -18.60 -2.93
CA ALA A 4 -4.70 -19.05 -3.87
C ALA A 4 -3.50 -18.10 -3.76
N SER A 5 -2.30 -18.67 -3.84
CA SER A 5 -1.00 -18.02 -3.82
C SER A 5 -0.90 -16.89 -4.86
N SER A 6 -1.44 -15.74 -4.50
CA SER A 6 -1.16 -14.45 -5.10
C SER A 6 0.27 -14.08 -4.74
N GLY A 7 1.07 -13.66 -5.73
CA GLY A 7 2.51 -13.42 -5.53
C GLY A 7 2.78 -12.40 -4.40
N PRO A 8 4.02 -12.31 -3.88
CA PRO A 8 4.34 -11.43 -2.75
C PRO A 8 3.91 -9.97 -2.98
N ARG A 9 3.92 -9.51 -4.23
CA ARG A 9 3.40 -8.20 -4.63
C ARG A 9 1.90 -8.04 -4.36
N GLU A 10 1.10 -9.01 -4.78
CA GLU A 10 -0.36 -8.99 -4.61
C GLU A 10 -0.74 -9.08 -3.13
N GLU A 11 0.02 -9.83 -2.33
CA GLU A 11 -0.13 -9.87 -0.87
C GLU A 11 0.12 -8.49 -0.24
N TYR A 12 1.19 -7.79 -0.64
CA TYR A 12 1.46 -6.43 -0.13
C TYR A 12 0.39 -5.43 -0.56
N VAL A 13 -0.12 -5.51 -1.80
CA VAL A 13 -1.25 -4.67 -2.24
C VAL A 13 -2.50 -4.95 -1.42
N TYR A 14 -2.78 -6.22 -1.12
CA TYR A 14 -3.91 -6.61 -0.26
C TYR A 14 -3.76 -6.05 1.16
N MET A 15 -2.58 -6.20 1.76
CA MET A 15 -2.30 -5.65 3.10
C MET A 15 -2.40 -4.12 3.13
N ALA A 16 -1.94 -3.43 2.09
CA ALA A 16 -2.09 -1.98 1.97
C ALA A 16 -3.56 -1.55 1.94
N LYS A 17 -4.42 -2.26 1.19
CA LYS A 17 -5.87 -1.99 1.18
C LYS A 17 -6.54 -2.25 2.53
N LEU A 18 -6.10 -3.29 3.25
CA LEU A 18 -6.60 -3.56 4.60
C LEU A 18 -6.18 -2.46 5.58
N ALA A 19 -4.94 -1.98 5.49
CA ALA A 19 -4.43 -0.87 6.29
C ALA A 19 -5.18 0.44 5.99
N GLU A 20 -5.50 0.71 4.71
CA GLU A 20 -6.34 1.83 4.30
C GLU A 20 -7.74 1.77 4.95
N HIS A 21 -8.40 0.61 4.92
CA HIS A 21 -9.69 0.40 5.58
C HIS A 21 -9.64 0.58 7.10
N ALA A 22 -8.48 0.35 7.71
CA ALA A 22 -8.26 0.55 9.14
C ALA A 22 -7.73 1.96 9.49
N GLU A 23 -7.59 2.86 8.51
CA GLU A 23 -6.99 4.19 8.66
C GLU A 23 -5.54 4.17 9.23
N ARG A 24 -4.82 3.05 9.03
CA ARG A 24 -3.44 2.84 9.51
C ARG A 24 -2.45 3.19 8.40
N TYR A 25 -2.37 4.49 8.08
CA TYR A 25 -1.64 4.96 6.90
C TYR A 25 -0.11 4.79 6.97
N GLU A 26 0.48 4.75 8.18
CA GLU A 26 1.92 4.47 8.32
C GLU A 26 2.25 3.03 7.87
N GLU A 27 1.45 2.04 8.25
CA GLU A 27 1.59 0.65 7.77
C GLU A 27 1.24 0.51 6.29
N MET A 28 0.27 1.28 5.80
CA MET A 28 -0.03 1.32 4.37
C MET A 28 1.19 1.76 3.56
N VAL A 29 1.98 2.73 4.05
CA VAL A 29 3.25 3.14 3.41
C VAL A 29 4.24 1.97 3.37
N GLU A 30 4.45 1.26 4.48
CA GLU A 30 5.38 0.14 4.54
C GLU A 30 5.05 -0.97 3.53
N PHE A 31 3.76 -1.30 3.37
CA PHE A 31 3.34 -2.29 2.38
C PHE A 31 3.54 -1.80 0.95
N MET A 32 3.18 -0.54 0.66
CA MET A 32 3.35 0.02 -0.68
C MET A 32 4.82 0.21 -1.07
N GLU A 33 5.72 0.44 -0.11
CA GLU A 33 7.17 0.44 -0.36
C GLU A 33 7.66 -0.93 -0.81
N LYS A 34 7.17 -2.02 -0.18
CA LYS A 34 7.48 -3.40 -0.60
C LYS A 34 6.95 -3.70 -2.01
N VAL A 35 5.78 -3.18 -2.38
CA VAL A 35 5.25 -3.26 -3.75
C VAL A 35 6.22 -2.59 -4.74
N THR A 36 6.67 -1.36 -4.44
CA THR A 36 7.60 -0.64 -5.33
C THR A 36 9.01 -1.22 -5.37
N ALA A 37 9.45 -1.90 -4.30
CA ALA A 37 10.74 -2.58 -4.22
C ALA A 37 10.74 -3.93 -4.95
N SER A 38 9.57 -4.50 -5.23
CA SER A 38 9.47 -5.72 -6.05
C SER A 38 9.94 -5.40 -7.47
N MET A 39 10.98 -6.08 -7.96
CA MET A 39 11.59 -5.84 -9.29
C MET A 39 10.72 -6.34 -10.45
N GLU A 40 9.53 -6.88 -10.16
CA GLU A 40 8.63 -7.46 -11.15
C GLU A 40 7.70 -6.38 -11.72
N GLY A 41 8.18 -5.69 -12.76
CA GLY A 41 7.35 -4.87 -13.63
C GLY A 41 7.08 -3.44 -13.17
N GLU A 42 6.34 -2.72 -14.00
CA GLU A 42 5.98 -1.32 -13.76
C GLU A 42 4.92 -1.19 -12.67
N VAL A 43 5.03 -0.16 -11.83
CA VAL A 43 4.00 0.16 -10.84
C VAL A 43 2.74 0.61 -11.56
N THR A 44 1.64 -0.12 -11.38
CA THR A 44 0.36 0.15 -12.03
C THR A 44 -0.27 1.46 -11.54
N VAL A 45 -1.26 1.96 -12.26
CA VAL A 45 -2.02 3.17 -11.87
C VAL A 45 -2.64 3.01 -10.48
N GLU A 46 -3.20 1.83 -10.19
CA GLU A 46 -3.83 1.54 -8.90
C GLU A 46 -2.82 1.58 -7.76
N GLU A 47 -1.67 0.95 -7.93
CA GLU A 47 -0.61 0.94 -6.91
C GLU A 47 -0.02 2.35 -6.69
N ARG A 48 0.14 3.15 -7.74
CA ARG A 48 0.56 4.56 -7.57
C ARG A 48 -0.47 5.39 -6.81
N ASN A 49 -1.76 5.12 -7.01
CA ASN A 49 -2.83 5.79 -6.27
C ASN A 49 -2.80 5.42 -4.79
N LEU A 50 -2.64 4.13 -4.47
CA LEU A 50 -2.50 3.65 -3.10
C LEU A 50 -1.27 4.27 -2.42
N LEU A 51 -0.12 4.28 -3.09
CA LEU A 51 1.10 4.91 -2.58
C LEU A 51 0.89 6.42 -2.31
N SER A 52 0.22 7.11 -3.23
CA SER A 52 -0.09 8.53 -3.09
C SER A 52 -1.04 8.80 -1.92
N ALA A 53 -2.06 7.96 -1.74
CA ALA A 53 -3.02 8.07 -0.65
C ALA A 53 -2.35 7.85 0.71
N ALA A 54 -1.51 6.82 0.82
CA ALA A 54 -0.76 6.51 2.03
C ALA A 54 0.08 7.71 2.50
N TYR A 55 0.97 8.22 1.62
CA TYR A 55 1.83 9.36 1.95
C TYR A 55 1.06 10.66 2.23
N LYS A 56 0.00 10.95 1.46
CA LYS A 56 -0.84 12.15 1.70
C LYS A 56 -1.48 12.13 3.08
N ASN A 57 -1.99 10.98 3.52
CA ASN A 57 -2.63 10.86 4.83
C ASN A 57 -1.61 10.94 5.97
N VAL A 58 -0.46 10.26 5.88
CA VAL A 58 0.60 10.34 6.89
C VAL A 58 1.10 11.77 7.06
N ILE A 59 1.43 12.45 5.95
CA ILE A 59 1.92 13.84 5.98
C ILE A 59 0.81 14.79 6.43
N GLY A 60 -0.43 14.56 5.99
CA GLY A 60 -1.61 15.32 6.38
C GLY A 60 -1.83 15.32 7.89
N ALA A 61 -1.79 14.14 8.53
CA ALA A 61 -1.91 14.00 9.97
C ALA A 61 -0.79 14.75 10.72
N ARG A 62 0.46 14.61 10.27
CA ARG A 62 1.63 15.32 10.86
C ARG A 62 1.59 16.83 10.71
N ARG A 63 0.90 17.35 9.70
CA ARG A 63 0.72 18.80 9.50
C ARG A 63 -0.41 19.37 10.35
N ALA A 64 -1.38 18.54 10.74
CA ALA A 64 -2.53 18.96 11.54
C ALA A 64 -2.24 18.90 13.05
N SER A 65 -1.21 18.15 13.46
CA SER A 65 -0.69 18.08 14.83
C SER A 65 0.16 19.28 15.24
#